data_AF-A0A1E7GE87-F1
#
_entry.id   AF-A0A1E7GE87-F1
#
_cell.length_a   1.000
_cell.length_b   1.000
_cell.length_c   1.000
_cell.angle_alpha   90.00
_cell.angle_beta   90.00
_cell.angle_gamma   90.00
#
_symmetry.space_group_name_H-M   'P 1'
#
loop_
_entity.id
_entity.type
_entity.pdbx_description
1 polymer ?
#
loop_
_entity_poly.entity_id
_entity_poly.type
_entity_poly.pdbx_seq_one_letter_code
_entity_poly.pdbx_strand_id
1 'polypeptide(L)'
;MNKPQKYTSQKIVTTFILIALLLSALSITVSPALGDDDEKDFLIPGNGYTVDYYKVYGEPAIVASVTGDPELERGEVADLQVKLVNAGTIEGMKRLYANQALIPDSKEELIALAEMSEEKDCTTAKGIKANLISESDYIHVEPTTSLQTADELETGHAQALKFTIRIDDSTPAGDYELKLPVTYEYQSNVRTETSKVINLGLSDTAYTREYTTKNVTLPLHMSIKKEPKFEISKISGSLKQGSTSLINVTYTNQGETAAEDTQAKIVVMKPLGTSKSIVRLGMIGPGESQTASFEISADPEAVVKNYGIDSEIKYVDSDGKTKFSENMKVYMPIEQSESKISTTTIIVILLALIGIYQIIKVLRNRKKYSENESGDEND
;
A
#
# COMPACT_ATOMS: atom_id res chain seq x y z
N MET A 1 19.37 20.54 54.07
CA MET A 1 19.45 21.98 53.77
C MET A 1 20.73 22.22 52.97
N ASN A 2 20.66 23.08 51.95
CA ASN A 2 21.73 23.61 51.08
C ASN A 2 22.21 22.78 49.86
N LYS A 3 21.57 23.06 48.71
CA LYS A 3 22.25 23.40 47.43
C LYS A 3 22.87 24.82 47.54
N PRO A 4 23.61 25.40 46.56
CA PRO A 4 24.06 24.90 45.24
C PRO A 4 25.55 25.21 44.91
N GLN A 5 26.10 24.62 43.84
CA GLN A 5 26.70 25.43 42.76
C GLN A 5 26.88 24.62 41.46
N LYS A 6 26.45 25.24 40.36
CA LYS A 6 26.51 24.78 38.96
C LYS A 6 27.95 24.84 38.45
N TYR A 7 28.39 23.83 37.72
CA TYR A 7 29.39 23.98 36.66
C TYR A 7 29.07 23.10 35.45
N THR A 8 29.44 23.68 34.32
CA THR A 8 29.07 23.46 32.93
C THR A 8 29.91 22.34 32.29
N SER A 9 29.31 21.46 31.49
CA SER A 9 29.95 20.79 30.35
C SER A 9 28.88 20.77 29.25
N GLN A 10 28.98 21.44 28.09
CA GLN A 10 29.95 21.37 26.99
C GLN A 10 30.24 19.94 26.49
N LYS A 11 29.81 19.71 25.23
CA LYS A 11 30.14 18.61 24.29
C LYS A 11 29.37 17.29 24.58
N ILE A 12 28.57 16.67 23.71
CA ILE A 12 28.41 16.64 22.25
C ILE A 12 26.94 16.27 21.96
N VAL A 13 26.17 17.16 21.32
CA VAL A 13 24.91 16.82 20.63
C VAL A 13 24.92 17.58 19.31
N THR A 14 25.57 16.98 18.33
CA THR A 14 25.53 17.39 16.92
C THR A 14 25.75 16.13 16.12
N THR A 15 24.68 15.52 15.64
CA THR A 15 24.51 14.85 14.33
C THR A 15 23.05 14.37 14.31
N PHE A 16 22.34 14.57 13.20
CA PHE A 16 20.96 14.13 12.88
C PHE A 16 19.80 15.14 12.88
N ILE A 17 20.06 16.45 12.83
CA ILE A 17 19.07 17.42 12.29
C ILE A 17 19.79 18.37 11.33
N LEU A 18 20.06 17.91 10.11
CA LEU A 18 20.58 18.75 9.02
C LEU A 18 20.42 18.11 7.62
N ILE A 19 19.29 17.42 7.37
CA ILE A 19 18.96 16.87 6.03
C ILE A 19 17.65 17.45 5.44
N ALA A 20 16.98 18.39 6.12
CA ALA A 20 15.69 18.92 5.65
C ALA A 20 15.69 20.43 5.31
N LEU A 21 16.85 21.07 5.20
CA LEU A 21 16.95 22.52 4.90
C LEU A 21 18.21 22.82 4.09
N LEU A 22 18.32 22.22 2.90
CA LEU A 22 19.39 22.55 1.95
C LEU A 22 18.95 22.37 0.48
N LEU A 23 17.78 22.92 0.12
CA LEU A 23 17.36 23.03 -1.28
C LEU A 23 16.68 24.37 -1.63
N SER A 24 16.85 25.39 -0.80
CA SER A 24 16.42 26.75 -1.14
C SER A 24 17.54 27.75 -0.90
N ALA A 25 17.89 28.48 -1.96
CA ALA A 25 18.76 29.65 -2.01
C ALA A 25 20.28 29.42 -2.02
N LEU A 26 20.84 29.28 -3.23
CA LEU A 26 22.11 29.94 -3.57
C LEU A 26 22.10 30.36 -5.04
N SER A 27 21.48 31.51 -5.29
CA SER A 27 21.91 32.41 -6.36
C SER A 27 23.12 33.19 -5.84
N ILE A 28 24.33 32.82 -6.25
CA ILE A 28 25.49 33.72 -6.28
C ILE A 28 26.27 33.42 -7.55
N THR A 29 26.36 34.45 -8.39
CA THR A 29 27.27 34.58 -9.53
C THR A 29 28.71 34.44 -9.07
N VAL A 30 29.44 33.44 -9.57
CA VAL A 30 30.91 33.42 -9.54
C VAL A 30 31.39 32.77 -10.83
N SER A 31 31.95 33.57 -11.74
CA SER A 31 32.91 33.05 -12.72
C SER A 31 34.19 32.66 -11.96
N PRO A 32 34.81 31.53 -12.31
CA PRO A 32 36.26 31.47 -12.31
C PRO A 32 36.78 31.11 -13.70
N ALA A 33 37.84 31.83 -14.04
CA ALA A 33 38.69 31.64 -15.18
C ALA A 33 39.59 30.40 -15.01
N LEU A 34 39.92 29.78 -16.15
CA LEU A 34 41.06 28.90 -16.46
C LEU A 34 41.27 27.61 -15.63
N GLY A 35 41.10 26.49 -16.32
CA GLY A 35 41.76 25.21 -16.03
C GLY A 35 41.18 24.11 -16.92
N ASP A 36 41.97 23.64 -17.89
CA ASP A 36 41.68 22.60 -18.89
C ASP A 36 40.87 21.40 -18.36
N ASP A 37 39.76 21.10 -19.03
CA ASP A 37 39.33 19.76 -19.44
C ASP A 37 38.26 19.92 -20.54
N ASP A 38 38.30 19.04 -21.54
CA ASP A 38 37.58 19.10 -22.84
C ASP A 38 36.03 19.10 -22.75
N GLU A 39 35.42 20.16 -22.20
CA GLU A 39 34.03 20.50 -22.50
C GLU A 39 34.01 21.22 -23.85
N LYS A 40 33.63 20.49 -24.90
CA LYS A 40 33.20 21.11 -26.15
C LYS A 40 31.88 21.85 -25.89
N ASP A 41 31.98 23.09 -25.41
CA ASP A 41 30.88 24.05 -25.45
C ASP A 41 30.48 24.25 -26.92
N PHE A 42 29.45 23.53 -27.36
CA PHE A 42 28.89 23.69 -28.69
C PHE A 42 28.20 25.06 -28.74
N LEU A 43 28.89 26.05 -29.30
CA LEU A 43 28.29 27.33 -29.64
C LEU A 43 27.17 27.08 -30.65
N ILE A 44 25.91 27.23 -30.24
CA ILE A 44 24.77 27.23 -31.17
C ILE A 44 24.87 28.51 -32.01
N PRO A 45 25.08 28.43 -33.34
CA PRO A 45 25.23 29.61 -34.17
C PRO A 45 23.92 30.43 -34.19
N GLY A 46 23.99 31.71 -33.82
CA GLY A 46 22.83 32.60 -33.89
C GLY A 46 22.38 32.90 -35.34
N ASN A 47 21.23 33.57 -35.49
CA ASN A 47 20.55 33.84 -36.79
C ASN A 47 21.40 34.47 -37.91
N GLY A 48 22.58 35.02 -37.61
CA GLY A 48 23.50 35.56 -38.63
C GLY A 48 24.34 34.49 -39.35
N TYR A 49 24.31 33.26 -38.87
CA TYR A 49 25.13 32.14 -39.33
C TYR A 49 24.29 30.97 -39.87
N THR A 50 22.98 31.02 -39.70
CA THR A 50 22.01 30.02 -40.14
C THR A 50 20.96 30.64 -41.04
N VAL A 51 20.36 29.82 -41.89
CA VAL A 51 19.24 30.20 -42.76
C VAL A 51 18.15 29.17 -42.58
N ASP A 52 16.91 29.66 -42.49
CA ASP A 52 15.71 28.87 -42.24
C ASP A 52 14.84 28.95 -43.51
N TYR A 53 14.82 27.88 -44.30
CA TYR A 53 14.08 27.80 -45.56
C TYR A 53 12.67 27.26 -45.36
N TYR A 54 12.47 26.28 -44.49
CA TYR A 54 11.17 25.68 -44.25
C TYR A 54 10.77 25.76 -42.80
N LYS A 55 9.46 25.93 -42.59
CA LYS A 55 8.82 25.68 -41.32
C LYS A 55 7.81 24.56 -41.45
N VAL A 56 8.08 23.44 -40.78
CA VAL A 56 7.17 22.31 -40.64
C VAL A 56 6.38 22.48 -39.34
N TYR A 57 5.06 22.34 -39.44
CA TYR A 57 4.15 22.40 -38.32
C TYR A 57 3.76 20.98 -37.93
N GLY A 58 4.14 20.58 -36.73
CA GLY A 58 3.82 19.28 -36.16
C GLY A 58 4.56 19.12 -34.83
N GLU A 59 3.98 18.36 -33.93
CA GLU A 59 4.59 18.03 -32.64
C GLU A 59 4.22 16.60 -32.26
N PRO A 60 4.98 15.96 -31.36
CA PRO A 60 4.58 14.67 -30.81
C PRO A 60 3.28 14.82 -30.01
N ALA A 61 2.39 13.85 -30.17
CA ALA A 61 1.15 13.75 -29.41
C ALA A 61 1.13 12.41 -28.67
N ILE A 62 1.74 12.41 -27.50
CA ILE A 62 1.90 11.21 -26.68
C ILE A 62 0.59 10.88 -25.96
N VAL A 63 0.10 9.66 -26.15
CA VAL A 63 -1.06 9.10 -25.46
C VAL A 63 -0.68 7.80 -24.76
N ALA A 64 -1.34 7.48 -23.66
CA ALA A 64 -1.09 6.27 -22.89
C ALA A 64 -2.39 5.50 -22.63
N SER A 65 -2.30 4.17 -22.57
CA SER A 65 -3.41 3.30 -22.19
C SER A 65 -2.89 2.10 -21.42
N VAL A 66 -3.63 1.66 -20.40
CA VAL A 66 -3.39 0.37 -19.75
C VAL A 66 -3.69 -0.76 -20.73
N THR A 67 -2.84 -1.77 -20.77
CA THR A 67 -3.01 -2.99 -21.58
C THR A 67 -3.13 -4.21 -20.68
N GLY A 68 -4.03 -5.13 -21.03
CA GLY A 68 -4.32 -6.31 -20.20
C GLY A 68 -5.60 -6.13 -19.40
N ASP A 69 -5.65 -6.76 -18.22
CA ASP A 69 -6.77 -6.64 -17.29
C ASP A 69 -6.53 -5.48 -16.32
N PRO A 70 -7.34 -4.41 -16.37
CA PRO A 70 -7.21 -3.28 -15.46
C PRO A 70 -7.93 -3.50 -14.12
N GLU A 71 -8.61 -4.65 -13.92
CA GLU A 71 -9.28 -5.00 -12.66
C GLU A 71 -8.34 -5.81 -11.75
N LEU A 72 -8.05 -5.29 -10.54
CA LEU A 72 -7.13 -5.91 -9.57
C LEU A 72 -7.83 -6.32 -8.27
N GLU A 73 -7.22 -7.24 -7.53
CA GLU A 73 -7.69 -7.68 -6.21
C GLU A 73 -7.00 -6.91 -5.06
N ARG A 74 -7.65 -6.84 -3.88
CA ARG A 74 -7.04 -6.22 -2.69
C ARG A 74 -5.87 -7.09 -2.20
N GLY A 75 -4.82 -6.45 -1.70
CA GLY A 75 -3.62 -7.15 -1.23
C GLY A 75 -2.69 -7.64 -2.33
N GLU A 76 -3.06 -7.46 -3.60
CA GLU A 76 -2.28 -7.92 -4.74
C GLU A 76 -1.07 -7.01 -5.01
N VAL A 77 0.02 -7.63 -5.46
CA VAL A 77 1.13 -6.96 -6.14
C VAL A 77 1.02 -7.26 -7.62
N ALA A 78 0.74 -6.25 -8.43
CA ALA A 78 0.45 -6.39 -9.84
C ALA A 78 1.43 -5.59 -10.72
N ASP A 79 1.68 -6.12 -11.91
CA ASP A 79 2.46 -5.43 -12.93
C ASP A 79 1.52 -4.76 -13.95
N LEU A 80 1.33 -3.45 -13.79
CA LEU A 80 0.55 -2.62 -14.70
C LEU A 80 1.32 -2.40 -16.00
N GLN A 81 0.84 -3.00 -17.09
CA GLN A 81 1.38 -2.81 -18.42
C GLN A 81 0.71 -1.60 -19.07
N VAL A 82 1.51 -0.63 -19.50
CA VAL A 82 1.04 0.61 -20.12
C VAL A 82 1.66 0.73 -21.51
N LYS A 83 0.84 1.02 -22.50
CA LYS A 83 1.29 1.29 -23.87
C LYS A 83 1.27 2.78 -24.12
N LEU A 84 2.45 3.33 -24.41
CA LEU A 84 2.65 4.70 -24.83
C LEU A 84 2.68 4.75 -26.36
N VAL A 85 1.89 5.64 -26.98
CA VAL A 85 1.80 5.77 -28.44
C VAL A 85 2.04 7.22 -28.81
N ASN A 86 2.85 7.46 -29.83
CA ASN A 86 2.97 8.80 -30.42
C ASN A 86 1.99 8.93 -31.60
N ALA A 87 0.92 9.69 -31.38
CA ALA A 87 -0.10 10.00 -32.39
C ALA A 87 0.15 11.35 -33.09
N GLY A 88 1.32 11.97 -32.89
CA GLY A 88 1.65 13.26 -33.47
C GLY A 88 1.70 13.20 -35.00
N THR A 89 1.23 14.25 -35.67
CA THR A 89 1.20 14.32 -37.14
C THR A 89 1.74 15.65 -37.62
N ILE A 90 2.28 15.66 -38.84
CA ILE A 90 2.62 16.91 -39.52
C ILE A 90 1.33 17.54 -40.03
N GLU A 91 1.03 18.74 -39.53
CA GLU A 91 -0.17 19.52 -39.87
C GLU A 91 0.03 20.33 -41.14
N GLY A 92 1.27 20.72 -41.45
CA GLY A 92 1.57 21.50 -42.64
C GLY A 92 3.03 21.87 -42.78
N MET A 93 3.38 22.45 -43.90
CA MET A 93 4.74 22.88 -44.22
C MET A 93 4.67 24.21 -44.97
N LYS A 94 5.56 25.15 -44.64
CA LYS A 94 5.61 26.47 -45.25
C LYS A 94 7.04 26.81 -45.67
N ARG A 95 7.22 27.15 -46.95
CA ARG A 95 8.46 27.76 -47.44
C ARG A 95 8.56 29.18 -46.91
N LEU A 96 9.67 29.50 -46.26
CA LEU A 96 10.04 30.84 -45.82
C LEU A 96 10.78 31.57 -46.93
N TYR A 97 10.66 32.90 -46.94
CA TYR A 97 11.38 33.73 -47.90
C TYR A 97 12.83 33.91 -47.42
N ALA A 98 13.69 32.99 -47.85
CA ALA A 98 15.10 32.96 -47.53
C ALA A 98 15.93 32.89 -48.84
N ASN A 99 16.96 33.73 -48.94
CA ASN A 99 17.92 33.73 -50.04
C ASN A 99 19.33 33.98 -49.50
N GLN A 100 20.22 33.04 -49.75
CA GLN A 100 21.65 33.15 -49.45
C GLN A 100 22.39 33.80 -50.62
N ALA A 101 23.01 34.94 -50.34
CA ALA A 101 23.88 35.60 -51.31
C ALA A 101 24.97 34.64 -51.82
N LEU A 102 25.22 34.67 -53.14
CA LEU A 102 26.26 33.89 -53.82
C LEU A 102 25.99 32.38 -53.93
N ILE A 103 24.76 31.92 -53.66
CA ILE A 103 24.31 30.56 -53.98
C ILE A 103 23.38 30.61 -55.19
N PRO A 104 23.62 29.81 -56.26
CA PRO A 104 22.67 29.71 -57.37
C PRO A 104 21.33 29.12 -56.92
N ASP A 105 20.21 29.66 -57.44
CA ASP A 105 18.84 29.23 -57.09
C ASP A 105 18.64 27.70 -57.12
N SER A 106 19.21 27.02 -58.13
CA SER A 106 19.12 25.55 -58.24
C SER A 106 19.79 24.79 -57.09
N LYS A 107 20.89 25.30 -56.54
CA LYS A 107 21.58 24.71 -55.39
C LYS A 107 20.90 25.09 -54.08
N GLU A 108 20.39 26.32 -53.99
CA GLU A 108 19.62 26.79 -52.86
C GLU A 108 18.34 25.95 -52.68
N GLU A 109 17.67 25.58 -53.77
CA GLU A 109 16.51 24.71 -53.70
C GLU A 109 16.85 23.32 -53.14
N LEU A 110 18.00 22.75 -53.51
CA LEU A 110 18.45 21.46 -52.95
C LEU A 110 18.73 21.56 -51.44
N ILE A 111 19.30 22.67 -50.99
CA ILE A 111 19.54 22.94 -49.56
C ILE A 111 18.20 23.05 -48.82
N ALA A 112 17.27 23.82 -49.36
CA ALA A 112 15.94 24.00 -48.78
C ALA A 112 15.16 22.68 -48.68
N LEU A 113 15.22 21.84 -49.71
CA LEU A 113 14.59 20.50 -49.68
C LEU A 113 15.25 19.56 -48.67
N ALA A 114 16.58 19.66 -48.50
CA ALA A 114 17.29 18.86 -47.51
C ALA A 114 16.92 19.29 -46.09
N GLU A 115 16.91 20.60 -45.79
CA GLU A 115 16.43 21.12 -44.50
C GLU A 115 14.97 20.74 -44.23
N MET A 116 14.08 20.87 -45.22
CA MET A 116 12.69 20.42 -45.11
C MET A 116 12.59 18.94 -44.72
N SER A 117 13.51 18.10 -45.19
CA SER A 117 13.53 16.68 -44.82
C SER A 117 13.92 16.49 -43.36
N GLU A 118 14.89 17.26 -42.86
CA GLU A 118 15.31 17.24 -41.45
C GLU A 118 14.21 17.79 -40.52
N GLU A 119 13.49 18.83 -40.95
CA GLU A 119 12.38 19.42 -40.19
C GLU A 119 11.24 18.44 -39.91
N LYS A 120 11.05 17.41 -40.75
CA LYS A 120 9.97 16.42 -40.58
C LYS A 120 10.08 15.58 -39.31
N ASP A 121 11.25 15.56 -38.68
CA ASP A 121 11.46 14.88 -37.40
C ASP A 121 10.79 15.61 -36.22
N CYS A 122 10.10 16.73 -36.47
CA CYS A 122 9.43 17.51 -35.43
C CYS A 122 8.30 16.77 -34.70
N THR A 123 7.77 15.67 -35.26
CA THR A 123 6.75 14.85 -34.60
C THR A 123 7.33 13.71 -33.76
N THR A 124 8.65 13.51 -33.78
CA THR A 124 9.30 12.44 -33.02
C THR A 124 9.67 12.92 -31.61
N ALA A 125 9.24 12.17 -30.60
CA ALA A 125 9.60 12.44 -29.21
C ALA A 125 10.91 11.73 -28.86
N LYS A 126 11.82 12.45 -28.19
CA LYS A 126 13.14 11.98 -27.77
C LYS A 126 13.31 12.14 -26.26
N GLY A 127 14.09 11.25 -25.64
CA GLY A 127 14.41 11.28 -24.21
C GLY A 127 13.18 11.21 -23.31
N ILE A 128 12.24 10.32 -23.65
CA ILE A 128 10.96 10.17 -22.95
C ILE A 128 11.21 9.65 -21.54
N LYS A 129 10.66 10.34 -20.56
CA LYS A 129 10.67 9.98 -19.14
C LYS A 129 9.23 9.92 -18.66
N ALA A 130 8.76 8.74 -18.29
CA ALA A 130 7.41 8.50 -17.82
C ALA A 130 7.46 8.08 -16.34
N ASN A 131 6.87 8.87 -15.46
CA ASN A 131 6.87 8.62 -14.02
C ASN A 131 5.44 8.34 -13.55
N LEU A 132 5.13 7.12 -13.11
CA LEU A 132 3.79 6.76 -12.63
C LEU A 132 3.62 7.19 -11.17
N ILE A 133 2.50 7.88 -10.90
CA ILE A 133 2.16 8.41 -9.58
C ILE A 133 0.72 8.00 -9.24
N SER A 134 0.54 7.55 -8.00
CA SER A 134 -0.77 7.37 -7.37
C SER A 134 -1.03 8.53 -6.41
N GLU A 135 -2.23 9.09 -6.44
CA GLU A 135 -2.71 10.06 -5.43
C GLU A 135 -3.51 9.39 -4.31
N SER A 136 -3.73 8.07 -4.41
CA SER A 136 -4.44 7.31 -3.40
C SER A 136 -3.49 6.85 -2.29
N ASP A 137 -3.95 6.90 -1.03
CA ASP A 137 -3.22 6.36 0.12
C ASP A 137 -3.14 4.83 0.11
N TYR A 138 -3.95 4.15 -0.72
CA TYR A 138 -4.09 2.69 -0.74
C TYR A 138 -3.30 1.99 -1.85
N ILE A 139 -2.95 2.74 -2.89
CA ILE A 139 -2.29 2.21 -4.10
C ILE A 139 -0.88 2.77 -4.14
N HIS A 140 0.10 1.88 -4.00
CA HIS A 140 1.51 2.25 -3.89
C HIS A 140 2.25 1.81 -5.16
N VAL A 141 2.98 2.73 -5.78
CA VAL A 141 3.83 2.43 -6.94
C VAL A 141 5.23 2.10 -6.44
N GLU A 142 5.80 0.99 -6.89
CA GLU A 142 7.14 0.58 -6.46
C GLU A 142 8.21 1.55 -7.00
N PRO A 143 9.08 2.14 -6.13
CA PRO A 143 10.05 3.15 -6.54
C PRO A 143 11.05 2.68 -7.60
N THR A 144 11.28 1.37 -7.71
CA THR A 144 12.21 0.78 -8.68
C THR A 144 11.65 0.77 -10.10
N THR A 145 10.32 0.85 -10.24
CA THR A 145 9.63 0.78 -11.54
C THR A 145 8.85 2.05 -11.86
N SER A 146 8.70 2.98 -10.90
CA SER A 146 7.92 4.21 -11.05
C SER A 146 8.38 5.09 -12.21
N LEU A 147 9.70 5.16 -12.46
CA LEU A 147 10.28 5.86 -13.60
C LEU A 147 10.68 4.87 -14.71
N GLN A 148 10.10 5.05 -15.89
CA GLN A 148 10.47 4.34 -17.11
C GLN A 148 10.97 5.35 -18.15
N THR A 149 11.95 4.95 -18.97
CA THR A 149 12.53 5.80 -20.00
C THR A 149 12.52 5.13 -21.36
N ALA A 150 12.40 5.93 -22.41
CA ALA A 150 12.57 5.49 -23.79
C ALA A 150 13.36 6.54 -24.57
N ASP A 151 14.32 6.09 -25.38
CA ASP A 151 15.23 7.00 -26.09
C ASP A 151 14.50 7.83 -27.14
N GLU A 152 13.62 7.19 -27.90
CA GLU A 152 12.87 7.81 -29.00
C GLU A 152 11.55 7.11 -29.23
N LEU A 153 10.53 7.86 -29.66
CA LEU A 153 9.24 7.34 -30.10
C LEU A 153 8.74 8.13 -31.32
N GLU A 154 8.98 7.55 -32.49
CA GLU A 154 8.50 8.07 -33.77
C GLU A 154 6.96 8.06 -33.85
N THR A 155 6.41 8.92 -34.71
CA THR A 155 4.97 8.93 -35.04
C THR A 155 4.49 7.55 -35.45
N GLY A 156 3.32 7.14 -34.94
CA GLY A 156 2.67 5.87 -35.24
C GLY A 156 3.25 4.66 -34.49
N HIS A 157 4.39 4.82 -33.81
CA HIS A 157 5.00 3.76 -33.02
C HIS A 157 4.49 3.76 -31.58
N ALA A 158 4.74 2.63 -30.91
CA ALA A 158 4.33 2.42 -29.53
C ALA A 158 5.46 1.81 -28.70
N GLN A 159 5.57 2.26 -27.45
CA GLN A 159 6.46 1.73 -26.45
C GLN A 159 5.65 1.07 -25.33
N ALA A 160 6.04 -0.14 -24.93
CA ALA A 160 5.49 -0.79 -23.75
C ALA A 160 6.27 -0.38 -22.51
N LEU A 161 5.56 -0.01 -21.46
CA LEU A 161 6.07 0.36 -20.14
C LEU A 161 5.47 -0.58 -19.10
N LYS A 162 6.22 -0.89 -18.05
CA LYS A 162 5.80 -1.81 -17.00
C LYS A 162 6.03 -1.16 -15.64
N PHE A 163 4.97 -1.04 -14.86
CA PHE A 163 5.01 -0.47 -13.51
C PHE A 163 4.49 -1.49 -12.52
N THR A 164 5.24 -1.75 -11.45
CA THR A 164 4.79 -2.62 -10.37
C THR A 164 4.04 -1.77 -9.34
N ILE A 165 2.82 -2.17 -9.01
CA ILE A 165 1.96 -1.52 -8.04
C ILE A 165 1.52 -2.51 -6.97
N ARG A 166 1.32 -2.01 -5.76
CA ARG A 166 0.86 -2.77 -4.60
C ARG A 166 -0.44 -2.16 -4.07
N ILE A 167 -1.45 -3.02 -3.92
CA ILE A 167 -2.78 -2.64 -3.44
C ILE A 167 -2.91 -3.06 -1.98
N ASP A 168 -3.32 -2.14 -1.10
CA ASP A 168 -3.55 -2.47 0.31
C ASP A 168 -4.81 -3.34 0.49
N ASP A 169 -4.84 -4.22 1.50
CA ASP A 169 -6.01 -5.08 1.83
C ASP A 169 -7.27 -4.27 2.23
N SER A 170 -7.06 -3.01 2.63
CA SER A 170 -8.12 -2.09 3.03
C SER A 170 -8.65 -1.21 1.89
N THR A 171 -8.07 -1.31 0.69
CA THR A 171 -8.42 -0.48 -0.47
C THR A 171 -9.90 -0.63 -0.82
N PRO A 172 -10.73 0.42 -0.79
CA PRO A 172 -12.12 0.34 -1.22
C PRO A 172 -12.26 -0.18 -2.67
N ALA A 173 -13.33 -0.92 -2.96
CA ALA A 173 -13.61 -1.30 -4.34
C ALA A 173 -14.09 -0.11 -5.18
N GLY A 174 -13.78 -0.10 -6.47
CA GLY A 174 -14.20 0.97 -7.39
C GLY A 174 -13.12 1.34 -8.39
N ASP A 175 -13.36 2.44 -9.09
CA ASP A 175 -12.46 2.95 -10.13
C ASP A 175 -11.44 3.92 -9.54
N TYR A 176 -10.19 3.77 -9.96
CA TYR A 176 -9.06 4.59 -9.55
C TYR A 176 -8.36 5.17 -10.78
N GLU A 177 -7.96 6.44 -10.67
CA GLU A 177 -7.16 7.13 -11.67
C GLU A 177 -5.72 7.31 -11.16
N LEU A 178 -4.76 6.77 -11.90
CA LEU A 178 -3.35 7.02 -11.72
C LEU A 178 -2.88 8.09 -12.70
N LYS A 179 -1.86 8.86 -12.32
CA LYS A 179 -1.28 9.91 -13.14
C LYS A 179 0.06 9.47 -13.69
N LEU A 180 0.24 9.58 -15.00
CA LEU A 180 1.52 9.36 -15.67
C LEU A 180 2.05 10.68 -16.24
N PRO A 181 2.75 11.49 -15.42
CA PRO A 181 3.62 12.54 -15.93
C PRO A 181 4.65 11.99 -16.93
N VAL A 182 4.64 12.54 -18.15
CA VAL A 182 5.58 12.24 -19.21
C VAL A 182 6.28 13.53 -19.63
N THR A 183 7.60 13.51 -19.58
CA THR A 183 8.48 14.55 -20.10
C THR A 183 9.23 14.02 -21.31
N TYR A 184 9.30 14.79 -22.38
CA TYR A 184 10.10 14.47 -23.56
C TYR A 184 10.55 15.74 -24.25
N GLU A 185 11.51 15.60 -25.15
CA GLU A 185 11.99 16.68 -26.01
C GLU A 185 11.68 16.34 -27.47
N TYR A 186 11.49 17.36 -28.28
CA TYR A 186 11.35 17.19 -29.71
C TYR A 186 12.04 18.33 -30.44
N GLN A 187 12.42 18.07 -31.68
CA GLN A 187 13.06 19.06 -32.54
C GLN A 187 12.00 20.03 -33.04
N SER A 188 11.99 21.26 -32.53
CA SER A 188 11.00 22.27 -32.89
C SER A 188 11.38 23.09 -34.11
N ASN A 189 12.67 23.10 -34.51
CA ASN A 189 13.16 23.76 -35.72
C ASN A 189 14.50 23.17 -36.19
N VAL A 190 14.76 23.25 -37.49
CA VAL A 190 16.08 23.00 -38.08
C VAL A 190 16.45 24.16 -38.98
N ARG A 191 17.67 24.67 -38.84
CA ARG A 191 18.20 25.70 -39.74
C ARG A 191 19.47 25.22 -40.40
N THR A 192 19.60 25.52 -41.69
CA THR A 192 20.81 25.26 -42.45
C THR A 192 21.93 26.18 -41.98
N GLU A 193 23.09 25.62 -41.69
CA GLU A 193 24.29 26.39 -41.38
C GLU A 193 24.93 26.97 -42.65
N THR A 194 25.31 28.24 -42.60
CA THR A 194 25.99 28.92 -43.71
C THR A 194 27.49 28.67 -43.67
N SER A 195 28.19 28.91 -44.78
CA SER A 195 29.66 28.81 -44.83
C SER A 195 30.39 29.74 -43.85
N LYS A 196 29.70 30.68 -43.20
CA LYS A 196 30.26 31.53 -42.14
C LYS A 196 30.51 30.77 -40.84
N VAL A 197 29.88 29.61 -40.62
CA VAL A 197 30.08 28.78 -39.42
C VAL A 197 31.48 28.16 -39.38
N ILE A 198 32.07 27.86 -40.54
CA ILE A 198 33.45 27.34 -40.65
C ILE A 198 34.47 28.31 -40.02
N ASN A 199 34.20 29.64 -40.08
CA ASN A 199 35.07 30.65 -39.47
C ASN A 199 35.03 30.65 -37.93
N LEU A 200 34.09 29.93 -37.31
CA LEU A 200 33.99 29.73 -35.87
C LEU A 200 34.78 28.50 -35.39
N GLY A 201 35.49 27.79 -36.28
CA GLY A 201 36.24 26.58 -35.92
C GLY A 201 35.36 25.35 -35.66
N LEU A 202 34.04 25.47 -35.88
CA LEU A 202 33.08 24.39 -35.80
C LEU A 202 33.21 23.54 -37.07
N SER A 203 33.56 22.26 -36.89
CA SER A 203 33.62 21.28 -37.97
C SER A 203 32.45 20.31 -37.78
N ASP A 204 31.70 20.10 -38.87
CA ASP A 204 30.78 18.97 -39.06
C ASP A 204 29.29 19.11 -38.65
N THR A 205 28.73 20.31 -38.64
CA THR A 205 27.26 20.49 -38.56
C THR A 205 26.74 21.16 -39.83
N ALA A 206 25.93 20.43 -40.62
CA ALA A 206 25.20 21.02 -41.75
C ALA A 206 23.96 21.81 -41.28
N TYR A 207 23.50 21.53 -40.06
CA TYR A 207 22.26 22.01 -39.50
C TYR A 207 22.40 22.37 -38.02
N THR A 208 21.80 23.48 -37.65
CA THR A 208 21.53 23.85 -36.26
C THR A 208 20.11 23.41 -35.91
N ARG A 209 19.95 22.60 -34.85
CA ARG A 209 18.65 22.08 -34.38
C ARG A 209 18.23 22.76 -33.10
N GLU A 210 16.98 23.22 -33.06
CA GLU A 210 16.36 23.75 -31.84
C GLU A 210 15.46 22.66 -31.24
N TYR A 211 15.60 22.43 -29.93
CA TYR A 211 14.80 21.45 -29.19
C TYR A 211 13.88 22.15 -28.20
N THR A 212 12.71 21.56 -27.97
CA THR A 212 11.74 22.03 -26.97
C THR A 212 11.31 20.88 -26.09
N THR A 213 11.37 21.09 -24.78
CA THR A 213 10.87 20.15 -23.78
C THR A 213 9.37 20.33 -23.59
N LYS A 214 8.62 19.23 -23.59
CA LYS A 214 7.18 19.18 -23.34
C LYS A 214 6.88 18.27 -22.15
N ASN A 215 5.95 18.73 -21.31
CA ASN A 215 5.48 18.00 -20.14
C ASN A 215 3.96 17.78 -20.29
N VAL A 216 3.53 16.53 -20.18
CA VAL A 216 2.11 16.14 -20.24
C VAL A 216 1.82 15.16 -19.12
N THR A 217 0.63 15.24 -18.52
CA THR A 217 0.18 14.24 -17.54
C THR A 217 -0.95 13.44 -18.15
N LEU A 218 -0.75 12.14 -18.27
CA LEU A 218 -1.70 11.21 -18.90
C LEU A 218 -2.47 10.44 -17.81
N PRO A 219 -3.81 10.43 -17.82
CA PRO A 219 -4.61 9.66 -16.87
C PRO A 219 -4.65 8.18 -17.27
N LEU A 220 -4.43 7.30 -16.29
CA LEU A 220 -4.55 5.85 -16.44
C LEU A 220 -5.64 5.36 -15.50
N HIS A 221 -6.59 4.60 -16.03
CA HIS A 221 -7.73 4.10 -15.25
C HIS A 221 -7.53 2.62 -14.94
N MET A 222 -7.87 2.25 -13.71
CA MET A 222 -7.90 0.88 -13.22
C MET A 222 -9.06 0.71 -12.25
N SER A 223 -9.45 -0.53 -11.95
CA SER A 223 -10.52 -0.81 -10.99
C SER A 223 -10.07 -1.83 -9.96
N ILE A 224 -10.57 -1.68 -8.73
CA ILE A 224 -10.41 -2.67 -7.67
C ILE A 224 -11.70 -3.48 -7.58
N LYS A 225 -11.55 -4.79 -7.68
CA LYS A 225 -12.66 -5.73 -7.70
C LYS A 225 -13.48 -5.65 -6.41
N LYS A 226 -14.80 -5.78 -6.58
CA LYS A 226 -15.74 -5.89 -5.45
C LYS A 226 -15.71 -7.31 -4.90
N GLU A 227 -15.61 -7.44 -3.58
CA GLU A 227 -15.51 -8.73 -2.92
C GLU A 227 -16.26 -8.77 -1.58
N PRO A 228 -16.64 -9.95 -1.07
CA PRO A 228 -17.19 -10.07 0.26
C PRO A 228 -16.08 -9.86 1.30
N LYS A 229 -16.40 -9.13 2.37
CA LYS A 229 -15.49 -8.89 3.49
C LYS A 229 -16.17 -9.21 4.78
N PHE A 230 -15.58 -10.07 5.61
CA PHE A 230 -16.24 -10.55 6.82
C PHE A 230 -15.64 -9.95 8.07
N GLU A 231 -16.52 -9.65 9.03
CA GLU A 231 -16.14 -9.33 10.41
C GLU A 231 -17.02 -10.09 11.40
N ILE A 232 -16.51 -10.27 12.62
CA ILE A 232 -17.31 -10.78 13.73
C ILE A 232 -17.99 -9.59 14.41
N SER A 233 -19.30 -9.46 14.22
CA SER A 233 -20.09 -8.36 14.79
C SER A 233 -20.63 -8.65 16.19
N LYS A 234 -20.83 -9.94 16.53
CA LYS A 234 -21.35 -10.33 17.86
C LYS A 234 -20.86 -11.71 18.27
N ILE A 235 -20.53 -11.85 19.54
CA ILE A 235 -20.24 -13.13 20.19
C ILE A 235 -21.17 -13.25 21.40
N SER A 236 -21.82 -14.40 21.57
CA SER A 236 -22.67 -14.66 22.74
C SER A 236 -22.56 -16.10 23.24
N GLY A 237 -22.71 -16.27 24.55
CA GLY A 237 -22.47 -17.52 25.26
C GLY A 237 -21.43 -17.33 26.37
N SER A 238 -21.43 -18.23 27.35
CA SER A 238 -20.42 -18.26 28.41
C SER A 238 -19.88 -19.68 28.56
N LEU A 239 -18.58 -19.78 28.82
CA LEU A 239 -17.88 -21.05 28.98
C LEU A 239 -17.26 -21.11 30.37
N LYS A 240 -17.61 -22.12 31.15
CA LYS A 240 -17.03 -22.36 32.48
C LYS A 240 -15.96 -23.43 32.41
N GLN A 241 -14.98 -23.38 33.31
CA GLN A 241 -14.00 -24.46 33.48
C GLN A 241 -14.71 -25.81 33.63
N GLY A 242 -14.20 -26.83 32.93
CA GLY A 242 -14.74 -28.20 32.99
C GLY A 242 -16.14 -28.38 32.41
N SER A 243 -16.65 -27.40 31.66
CA SER A 243 -17.98 -27.43 31.05
C SER A 243 -17.91 -27.38 29.52
N THR A 244 -19.02 -27.74 28.90
CA THR A 244 -19.26 -27.58 27.46
C THR A 244 -20.43 -26.64 27.27
N SER A 245 -20.27 -25.64 26.42
CA SER A 245 -21.27 -24.61 26.16
C SER A 245 -21.40 -24.35 24.66
N LEU A 246 -22.58 -23.91 24.24
CA LEU A 246 -22.81 -23.42 22.89
C LEU A 246 -22.43 -21.95 22.78
N ILE A 247 -21.49 -21.64 21.89
CA ILE A 247 -21.02 -20.29 21.60
C ILE A 247 -21.54 -19.86 20.24
N ASN A 248 -22.26 -18.75 20.20
CA ASN A 248 -22.82 -18.18 18.97
C ASN A 248 -21.92 -17.04 18.49
N VAL A 249 -21.45 -17.16 17.26
CA VAL A 249 -20.62 -16.15 16.58
C VAL A 249 -21.40 -15.63 15.38
N THR A 250 -21.71 -14.35 15.38
CA THR A 250 -22.35 -13.65 14.27
C THR A 250 -21.29 -13.02 13.38
N TYR A 251 -21.34 -13.39 12.11
CA TYR A 251 -20.49 -12.84 11.06
C TYR A 251 -21.31 -11.91 10.18
N THR A 252 -20.74 -10.77 9.84
CA THR A 252 -21.36 -9.76 8.99
C THR A 252 -20.51 -9.58 7.74
N ASN A 253 -21.14 -9.58 6.56
CA ASN A 253 -20.47 -9.25 5.32
C ASN A 253 -20.50 -7.72 5.13
N GLN A 254 -19.37 -7.06 5.37
CA GLN A 254 -19.15 -5.63 5.12
C GLN A 254 -18.61 -5.34 3.72
N GLY A 255 -18.43 -6.36 2.89
CA GLY A 255 -17.99 -6.22 1.51
C GLY A 255 -19.12 -5.81 0.57
N GLU A 256 -18.78 -5.61 -0.71
CA GLU A 256 -19.71 -5.06 -1.70
C GLU A 256 -20.46 -6.12 -2.51
N THR A 257 -20.08 -7.40 -2.39
CA THR A 257 -20.71 -8.53 -3.09
C THR A 257 -21.21 -9.59 -2.12
N ALA A 258 -22.21 -10.36 -2.57
CA ALA A 258 -22.72 -11.50 -1.81
C ALA A 258 -21.70 -12.63 -1.78
N ALA A 259 -21.63 -13.33 -0.66
CA ALA A 259 -20.88 -14.55 -0.52
C ALA A 259 -21.82 -15.75 -0.54
N GLU A 260 -21.61 -16.66 -1.48
CA GLU A 260 -22.40 -17.87 -1.66
C GLU A 260 -21.76 -19.04 -0.89
N ASP A 261 -22.57 -20.05 -0.54
CA ASP A 261 -22.11 -21.28 0.15
C ASP A 261 -21.10 -21.00 1.29
N THR A 262 -21.44 -20.07 2.18
CA THR A 262 -20.58 -19.68 3.29
C THR A 262 -20.56 -20.76 4.37
N GLN A 263 -19.36 -21.06 4.87
CA GLN A 263 -19.10 -21.98 5.96
C GLN A 263 -18.13 -21.34 6.93
N ALA A 264 -18.55 -21.15 8.17
CA ALA A 264 -17.69 -20.70 9.25
C ALA A 264 -16.92 -21.89 9.82
N LYS A 265 -15.61 -21.73 9.94
CA LYS A 265 -14.70 -22.69 10.55
C LYS A 265 -13.98 -22.04 11.72
N ILE A 266 -13.88 -22.76 12.84
CA ILE A 266 -13.07 -22.36 13.98
C ILE A 266 -11.90 -23.33 14.21
N VAL A 267 -10.78 -22.81 14.69
CA VAL A 267 -9.62 -23.60 15.09
C VAL A 267 -9.42 -23.41 16.59
N VAL A 268 -9.70 -24.47 17.35
CA VAL A 268 -9.65 -24.48 18.80
C VAL A 268 -8.43 -25.29 19.25
N MET A 269 -7.68 -24.77 20.22
CA MET A 269 -6.51 -25.41 20.80
C MET A 269 -6.69 -25.62 22.30
N LYS A 270 -5.95 -26.60 22.87
CA LYS A 270 -5.94 -26.84 24.32
C LYS A 270 -5.63 -25.54 25.08
N PRO A 271 -6.30 -25.28 26.22
CA PRO A 271 -7.19 -26.17 26.99
C PRO A 271 -8.66 -26.13 26.55
N LEU A 272 -8.95 -25.63 25.35
CA LEU A 272 -10.27 -25.67 24.74
C LEU A 272 -10.40 -26.84 23.76
N GLY A 273 -11.63 -27.29 23.53
CA GLY A 273 -11.97 -28.31 22.56
C GLY A 273 -13.29 -28.01 21.86
N THR A 274 -13.53 -28.66 20.72
CA THR A 274 -14.82 -28.60 20.02
C THR A 274 -15.10 -29.93 19.34
N SER A 275 -16.36 -30.37 19.37
CA SER A 275 -16.84 -31.56 18.66
C SER A 275 -17.08 -31.28 17.17
N LYS A 276 -17.40 -30.03 16.82
CA LYS A 276 -17.73 -29.59 15.46
C LYS A 276 -17.17 -28.20 15.19
N SER A 277 -16.12 -28.16 14.38
CA SER A 277 -15.41 -26.92 14.05
C SER A 277 -15.96 -26.19 12.82
N ILE A 278 -16.92 -26.77 12.08
CA ILE A 278 -17.45 -26.19 10.83
C ILE A 278 -18.97 -26.09 10.90
N VAL A 279 -19.51 -24.92 10.55
CA VAL A 279 -20.96 -24.64 10.48
C VAL A 279 -21.28 -23.97 9.15
N ARG A 280 -22.31 -24.47 8.44
CA ARG A 280 -22.79 -23.88 7.19
C ARG A 280 -23.72 -22.71 7.51
N LEU A 281 -23.47 -21.57 6.87
CA LEU A 281 -24.21 -20.31 7.05
C LEU A 281 -25.08 -19.97 5.82
N GLY A 282 -24.78 -20.53 4.64
CA GLY A 282 -25.57 -20.31 3.42
C GLY A 282 -25.10 -19.08 2.67
N MET A 283 -26.01 -18.29 2.10
CA MET A 283 -25.66 -17.03 1.44
C MET A 283 -25.60 -15.90 2.47
N ILE A 284 -24.62 -15.01 2.34
CA ILE A 284 -24.52 -13.76 3.13
C ILE A 284 -24.37 -12.60 2.16
N GLY A 285 -25.45 -11.84 1.95
CA GLY A 285 -25.44 -10.64 1.13
C GLY A 285 -24.64 -9.48 1.74
N PRO A 286 -24.35 -8.42 0.98
CA PRO A 286 -23.74 -7.20 1.50
C PRO A 286 -24.56 -6.59 2.65
N GLY A 287 -23.92 -6.29 3.78
CA GLY A 287 -24.52 -5.79 5.00
C GLY A 287 -25.32 -6.82 5.81
N GLU A 288 -25.50 -8.05 5.29
CA GLU A 288 -26.23 -9.10 6.00
C GLU A 288 -25.35 -9.80 7.04
N SER A 289 -26.00 -10.44 8.01
CA SER A 289 -25.32 -11.17 9.08
C SER A 289 -25.90 -12.58 9.26
N GLN A 290 -25.03 -13.55 9.50
CA GLN A 290 -25.41 -14.93 9.82
C GLN A 290 -24.70 -15.40 11.09
N THR A 291 -25.36 -16.27 11.86
CA THR A 291 -24.84 -16.73 13.16
C THR A 291 -24.52 -18.21 13.11
N ALA A 292 -23.27 -18.56 13.44
CA ALA A 292 -22.81 -19.93 13.62
C ALA A 292 -22.81 -20.28 15.11
N SER A 293 -23.34 -21.46 15.44
CA SER A 293 -23.34 -21.99 16.80
C SER A 293 -22.31 -23.12 16.92
N PHE A 294 -21.28 -22.90 17.73
CA PHE A 294 -20.20 -23.85 17.97
C PHE A 294 -20.30 -24.43 19.39
N GLU A 295 -20.24 -25.75 19.51
CA GLU A 295 -20.13 -26.40 20.81
C GLU A 295 -18.65 -26.43 21.22
N ILE A 296 -18.33 -25.72 22.32
CA ILE A 296 -16.96 -25.53 22.81
C ILE A 296 -16.87 -26.06 24.24
N SER A 297 -15.87 -26.88 24.51
CA SER A 297 -15.55 -27.42 25.82
C SER A 297 -14.30 -26.75 26.39
N ALA A 298 -14.27 -26.52 27.71
CA ALA A 298 -13.08 -26.09 28.44
C ALA A 298 -12.63 -27.18 29.41
N ASP A 299 -11.33 -27.46 29.44
CA ASP A 299 -10.76 -28.38 30.42
C ASP A 299 -11.02 -27.88 31.86
N PRO A 300 -11.19 -28.77 32.85
CA PRO A 300 -11.34 -28.38 34.26
C PRO A 300 -10.17 -27.56 34.80
N GLU A 301 -8.97 -27.78 34.25
CA GLU A 301 -7.74 -27.08 34.62
C GLU A 301 -7.46 -25.84 33.75
N ALA A 302 -8.38 -25.49 32.83
CA ALA A 302 -8.20 -24.33 31.95
C ALA A 302 -8.06 -23.05 32.78
N VAL A 303 -7.00 -22.27 32.56
CA VAL A 303 -6.79 -21.00 33.28
C VAL A 303 -7.93 -20.02 32.96
N VAL A 304 -8.50 -19.38 33.98
CA VAL A 304 -9.53 -18.33 33.84
C VAL A 304 -8.89 -17.11 33.17
N LYS A 305 -9.14 -16.96 31.87
CA LYS A 305 -8.71 -15.81 31.05
C LYS A 305 -9.56 -15.73 29.78
N ASN A 306 -9.32 -14.69 28.98
CA ASN A 306 -9.88 -14.57 27.65
C ASN A 306 -9.04 -15.39 26.65
N TYR A 307 -9.66 -16.36 25.97
CA TYR A 307 -9.01 -17.17 24.93
C TYR A 307 -9.41 -16.63 23.56
N GLY A 308 -8.42 -16.45 22.68
CA GLY A 308 -8.67 -16.17 21.26
C GLY A 308 -8.77 -17.48 20.49
N ILE A 309 -9.88 -17.66 19.78
CA ILE A 309 -10.11 -18.77 18.87
C ILE A 309 -10.03 -18.21 17.45
N ASP A 310 -9.24 -18.86 16.59
CA ASP A 310 -9.14 -18.48 15.19
C ASP A 310 -10.40 -18.90 14.44
N SER A 311 -10.89 -18.02 13.58
CA SER A 311 -12.11 -18.22 12.81
C SER A 311 -11.92 -17.73 11.38
N GLU A 312 -12.40 -18.51 10.44
CA GLU A 312 -12.30 -18.23 9.01
C GLU A 312 -13.64 -18.56 8.34
N ILE A 313 -14.02 -17.80 7.32
CA ILE A 313 -15.15 -18.12 6.46
C ILE A 313 -14.62 -18.63 5.13
N LYS A 314 -15.02 -19.85 4.78
CA LYS A 314 -14.94 -20.35 3.41
C LYS A 314 -16.20 -19.93 2.67
N TYR A 315 -16.07 -19.42 1.45
CA TYR A 315 -17.20 -18.99 0.64
C TYR A 315 -16.93 -19.16 -0.85
N VAL A 316 -17.97 -18.99 -1.66
CA VAL A 316 -17.90 -18.90 -3.12
C VAL A 316 -18.17 -17.45 -3.52
N ASP A 317 -17.26 -16.86 -4.29
CA ASP A 317 -17.35 -15.48 -4.76
C ASP A 317 -18.30 -15.35 -5.96
N SER A 318 -18.46 -14.12 -6.48
CA SER A 318 -19.28 -13.82 -7.65
C SER A 318 -18.83 -14.51 -8.94
N ASP A 319 -17.56 -14.95 -9.02
CA ASP A 319 -17.03 -15.69 -10.17
C ASP A 319 -17.27 -17.20 -10.05
N GLY A 320 -17.85 -17.65 -8.94
CA GLY A 320 -18.00 -19.08 -8.64
C GLY A 320 -16.71 -19.73 -8.11
N LYS A 321 -15.70 -18.95 -7.72
CA LYS A 321 -14.45 -19.46 -7.16
C LYS A 321 -14.56 -19.59 -5.64
N THR A 322 -13.99 -20.66 -5.10
CA THR A 322 -13.90 -20.85 -3.65
C THR A 322 -12.76 -20.01 -3.08
N LYS A 323 -13.07 -19.13 -2.12
CA LYS A 323 -12.14 -18.26 -1.41
C LYS A 323 -12.28 -18.42 0.11
N PHE A 324 -11.31 -17.88 0.84
CA PHE A 324 -11.29 -17.84 2.31
C PHE A 324 -11.19 -16.39 2.76
N SER A 325 -11.87 -16.04 3.86
CA SER A 325 -11.74 -14.74 4.49
C SER A 325 -10.36 -14.58 5.13
N GLU A 326 -10.01 -13.34 5.46
CA GLU A 326 -8.98 -13.11 6.48
C GLU A 326 -9.32 -13.82 7.79
N ASN A 327 -8.29 -14.15 8.56
CA ASN A 327 -8.47 -14.80 9.85
C ASN A 327 -9.01 -13.82 10.90
N MET A 328 -10.13 -14.18 11.52
CA MET A 328 -10.80 -13.40 12.55
C MET A 328 -10.61 -14.05 13.93
N LYS A 329 -10.58 -13.25 15.00
CA LYS A 329 -10.43 -13.74 16.37
C LYS A 329 -11.76 -13.70 17.12
N VAL A 330 -12.22 -14.86 17.57
CA VAL A 330 -13.34 -15.00 18.52
C VAL A 330 -12.75 -14.99 19.93
N TYR A 331 -13.03 -13.94 20.70
CA TYR A 331 -12.56 -13.81 22.09
C TYR A 331 -13.60 -14.38 23.06
N MET A 332 -13.21 -15.42 23.79
CA MET A 332 -14.06 -16.15 24.74
C MET A 332 -13.48 -16.10 26.16
N PRO A 333 -14.10 -15.36 27.10
CA PRO A 333 -13.74 -15.44 28.50
C PRO A 333 -14.17 -16.79 29.10
N ILE A 334 -13.24 -17.47 29.77
CA ILE A 334 -13.58 -18.61 30.63
C ILE A 334 -13.93 -18.09 32.01
N GLU A 335 -15.08 -18.50 32.52
CA GLU A 335 -15.53 -18.25 33.89
C GLU A 335 -15.09 -19.37 34.84
N GLN A 336 -14.84 -19.01 36.09
CA GLN A 336 -14.58 -19.99 37.14
C GLN A 336 -15.85 -20.81 37.40
N SER A 337 -15.70 -22.13 37.52
CA SER A 337 -16.80 -22.95 38.02
C SER A 337 -16.96 -22.71 39.52
N GLU A 338 -18.15 -22.36 39.99
CA GLU A 338 -18.44 -22.33 41.43
C GLU A 338 -18.28 -23.74 42.00
N SER A 339 -17.43 -23.88 43.01
CA SER A 339 -17.26 -25.16 43.70
C SER A 339 -18.50 -25.44 44.54
N LYS A 340 -19.35 -26.36 44.07
CA LYS A 340 -20.39 -26.93 44.94
C LYS A 340 -19.66 -27.78 45.98
N ILE A 341 -19.63 -27.31 47.23
CA ILE A 341 -19.14 -28.10 48.36
C ILE A 341 -19.91 -29.42 48.34
N SER A 342 -19.20 -30.54 48.26
CA SER A 342 -19.83 -31.85 48.17
C SER A 342 -20.76 -32.06 49.37
N THR A 343 -21.96 -32.58 49.13
CA THR A 343 -22.92 -32.90 50.20
C THR A 343 -22.32 -33.87 51.21
N THR A 344 -21.41 -34.75 50.79
CA THR A 344 -20.62 -35.60 51.68
C THR A 344 -19.69 -34.81 52.60
N THR A 345 -19.04 -33.75 52.12
CA THR A 345 -18.20 -32.87 52.96
C THR A 345 -19.05 -32.15 54.00
N ILE A 346 -20.24 -31.68 53.61
CA ILE A 346 -21.20 -31.07 54.53
C ILE A 346 -21.66 -32.09 55.59
N ILE A 347 -22.00 -33.31 55.19
CA ILE A 347 -22.41 -34.40 56.11
C ILE A 347 -21.28 -34.76 57.09
N VAL A 348 -20.04 -34.87 56.61
CA VAL A 348 -18.88 -35.18 57.46
C VAL A 348 -18.64 -34.07 58.48
N ILE A 349 -18.72 -32.80 58.08
CA ILE A 349 -18.62 -31.66 58.99
C ILE A 349 -19.76 -31.70 60.02
N LEU A 350 -20.99 -32.02 59.60
CA LEU A 350 -22.15 -32.10 60.49
C LEU A 350 -21.98 -33.21 61.54
N LEU A 351 -21.51 -34.39 61.13
CA LEU A 351 -21.24 -35.52 62.02
C LEU A 351 -20.10 -35.21 62.99
N ALA A 352 -19.05 -34.52 62.55
CA ALA A 352 -17.97 -34.09 63.42
C ALA A 352 -18.47 -33.10 64.49
N LEU A 353 -19.33 -32.14 64.12
CA LEU A 353 -19.94 -31.20 65.08
C LEU A 353 -20.85 -31.91 66.10
N ILE A 354 -21.63 -32.90 65.68
CA ILE A 354 -22.46 -33.72 66.58
C ILE A 354 -21.56 -34.51 67.55
N GLY A 355 -20.48 -35.11 67.05
CA GLY A 355 -19.51 -35.83 67.88
C GLY A 355 -18.85 -34.94 68.94
N ILE A 356 -18.40 -33.74 68.53
CA ILE A 356 -17.81 -32.74 69.44
C ILE A 356 -18.84 -32.30 70.50
N TYR A 357 -20.09 -32.04 70.09
CA TYR A 357 -21.14 -31.68 71.03
C TYR A 357 -21.37 -32.76 72.10
N GLN A 358 -21.42 -34.04 71.70
CA GLN A 358 -21.58 -35.14 72.65
C GLN A 358 -20.39 -35.26 73.62
N ILE A 359 -19.15 -35.07 73.14
CA ILE A 359 -17.96 -35.07 74.00
C ILE A 359 -18.00 -33.93 75.02
N ILE A 360 -18.34 -32.71 74.58
CA ILE A 360 -18.48 -31.55 75.47
C ILE A 360 -19.59 -31.78 76.50
N LYS A 361 -20.73 -32.33 76.08
CA LYS A 361 -21.85 -32.65 76.98
C LYS A 361 -21.43 -33.66 78.06
N VAL A 362 -20.69 -34.70 77.69
CA VAL A 362 -20.17 -35.68 78.65
C VAL A 362 -19.16 -35.06 79.62
N LEU A 363 -18.22 -34.23 79.14
CA LEU A 363 -17.26 -33.54 79.99
C LEU A 363 -17.93 -32.54 80.95
N ARG A 364 -18.96 -31.83 80.48
CA ARG A 364 -19.73 -30.88 81.30
C ARG A 364 -20.58 -31.58 82.36
N ASN A 365 -21.12 -32.75 82.03
CA ASN A 365 -21.80 -33.60 83.02
C ASN A 365 -20.80 -34.16 84.05
N ARG A 366 -19.59 -34.59 83.66
CA ARG A 366 -18.57 -35.04 84.62
C ARG A 366 -18.12 -33.94 85.59
N LYS A 367 -17.95 -32.71 85.11
CA LYS A 367 -17.61 -31.54 85.96
C LYS A 367 -18.69 -31.24 87.01
N LYS A 368 -19.98 -31.44 86.67
CA LYS A 368 -21.10 -31.29 87.61
C LYS A 368 -21.15 -32.38 88.70
N TYR A 369 -20.56 -33.55 88.46
CA TYR A 369 -20.46 -34.60 89.48
C TYR A 369 -19.25 -34.40 90.39
N SER A 370 -18.12 -33.88 89.89
CA SER A 370 -16.94 -33.62 90.73
C SER A 370 -17.09 -32.40 91.66
N GLU A 371 -17.98 -31.44 91.36
CA GLU A 371 -18.27 -30.30 92.25
C GLU A 371 -19.21 -30.67 93.41
N ASN A 372 -19.91 -31.80 93.34
CA ASN A 372 -20.80 -32.29 94.40
C ASN A 372 -20.15 -33.33 95.33
N GLU A 373 -18.90 -33.76 95.06
CA GLU A 373 -18.17 -34.74 95.88
C GLU A 373 -17.04 -34.12 96.73
N SER A 374 -16.73 -32.82 96.60
CA SER A 374 -15.64 -32.16 97.37
C SER A 374 -16.15 -31.10 98.37
N GLY A 375 -17.40 -31.23 98.81
CA GLY A 375 -18.06 -30.26 99.69
C GLY A 375 -18.80 -30.92 100.84
N ASP A 376 -18.26 -31.98 101.43
CA ASP A 376 -18.56 -32.37 102.80
C ASP A 376 -17.38 -33.19 103.37
N GLU A 377 -17.21 -33.12 104.69
CA GLU A 377 -16.11 -33.64 105.55
C GLU A 377 -14.86 -32.75 105.70
N ASN A 378 -14.87 -31.86 106.71
CA ASN A 378 -14.46 -32.24 108.07
C ASN A 378 -14.78 -31.12 109.09
N ASP A 379 -15.16 -31.59 110.29
CA ASP A 379 -15.36 -30.87 111.56
C ASP A 379 -14.23 -29.92 111.97
#